data_AF-A0A938EI76-F1
#
_entry.id   AF-A0A938EI76-F1
#
_cell.length_a   1.000
_cell.length_b   1.000
_cell.length_c   1.000
_cell.angle_alpha   90.00
_cell.angle_beta   90.00
_cell.angle_gamma   90.00
#
_symmetry.space_group_name_H-M   'P 1'
#
loop_
_entity.id
_entity.type
_entity.pdbx_description
1 polymer ?
#
loop_
_entity_poly.entity_id
_entity_poly.type
_entity_poly.pdbx_seq_one_letter_code
_entity_poly.pdbx_strand_id
1 'polypeptide(L)' 'KFAHYVQKEKIVESAVTGKPVIALCGKVWVPGRDPAKFPICPDCKKIFDSLK' A
#
# COMPACT_ATOMS: atom_id res chain seq x y z
N LYS A 1 -12.65 -2.97 -3.47
CA LYS A 1 -11.17 -3.02 -3.61
C LYS A 1 -10.61 -1.75 -2.97
N PHE A 2 -9.56 -1.82 -2.17
CA PHE A 2 -9.05 -0.69 -1.39
C PHE A 2 -7.63 -0.29 -1.80
N ALA A 3 -7.27 0.98 -1.62
CA ALA A 3 -5.89 1.45 -1.59
C ALA A 3 -5.24 1.05 -0.26
N HIS A 4 -3.94 0.76 -0.27
CA HIS A 4 -3.20 0.29 0.90
C HIS A 4 -2.00 1.19 1.15
N TYR A 5 -1.70 1.45 2.41
CA TYR A 5 -0.49 2.18 2.76
C TYR A 5 0.71 1.24 2.77
N VAL A 6 1.78 1.71 2.16
CA VAL A 6 3.09 1.09 2.20
C VAL A 6 4.15 2.18 2.12
N GLN A 7 5.37 1.86 2.55
CA GLN A 7 6.49 2.79 2.46
C GLN A 7 6.72 3.21 1.00
N LYS A 8 6.93 4.51 0.78
CA LYS A 8 7.03 5.09 -0.57
C LYS A 8 8.19 4.47 -1.34
N GLU A 9 9.30 4.22 -0.67
CA GLU A 9 10.52 3.62 -1.22
C GLU A 9 10.22 2.22 -1.77
N LYS A 10 9.35 1.45 -1.09
CA LYS A 10 8.94 0.12 -1.52
C LYS A 10 8.03 0.14 -2.75
N ILE A 11 7.20 1.16 -2.92
CA ILE A 11 6.44 1.33 -4.17
C ILE A 11 7.39 1.58 -5.34
N VAL A 12 8.37 2.47 -5.16
CA VAL A 12 9.34 2.80 -6.22
C VAL A 12 10.19 1.58 -6.58
N GLU A 13 10.72 0.86 -5.59
CA GLU A 13 11.48 -0.38 -5.79
C GLU A 13 10.66 -1.43 -6.54
N SER A 14 9.39 -1.59 -6.16
CA SER A 14 8.47 -2.54 -6.79
C SER A 14 8.13 -2.14 -8.23
N ALA A 15 8.00 -0.85 -8.53
CA ALA A 15 7.74 -0.37 -9.88
C ALA A 15 8.88 -0.72 -10.86
N VAL A 16 10.13 -0.81 -10.38
CA VAL A 16 11.30 -1.21 -11.19
C VAL A 16 11.45 -2.73 -11.24
N THR A 17 11.28 -3.41 -10.10
CA THR A 17 11.63 -4.83 -9.96
C THR A 17 10.47 -5.79 -10.21
N GLY A 18 9.22 -5.31 -10.17
CA GLY A 18 8.02 -6.15 -10.19
C GLY A 18 7.80 -6.98 -8.91
N LYS A 19 8.63 -6.79 -7.88
CA LYS A 19 8.51 -7.55 -6.61
C LYS A 19 7.26 -7.13 -5.83
N PRO A 20 6.58 -8.06 -5.15
CA PRO A 20 5.44 -7.70 -4.32
C PRO A 20 5.83 -6.84 -3.12
N VAL A 21 4.92 -5.97 -2.70
CA VAL A 21 5.01 -5.15 -1.49
C VAL A 21 4.03 -5.65 -0.43
N ILE A 22 4.29 -5.30 0.84
CA ILE A 22 3.44 -5.67 1.99
C ILE A 22 2.88 -4.39 2.61
N ALA A 23 1.56 -4.31 2.75
CA ALA A 23 0.86 -3.16 3.33
C ALA A 23 1.02 -3.13 4.85
N LEU A 24 0.70 -1.99 5.46
CA LEU A 24 0.54 -1.90 6.92
C LEU A 24 -0.44 -2.94 7.48
N CYS A 25 -1.50 -3.27 6.75
CA CYS A 25 -2.47 -4.30 7.17
C CYS A 25 -2.03 -5.74 6.84
N GLY A 26 -0.79 -5.96 6.38
CA GLY A 26 -0.25 -7.29 6.04
C GLY A 26 -0.58 -7.79 4.63
N LYS A 27 -1.36 -7.02 3.84
CA LYS A 27 -1.69 -7.42 2.48
C LYS A 27 -0.46 -7.44 1.57
N VAL A 28 -0.29 -8.52 0.79
CA VAL A 28 0.79 -8.65 -0.21
C VAL A 28 0.25 -8.44 -1.63
N TRP A 29 0.88 -7.58 -2.44
CA TRP A 29 0.50 -7.37 -3.85
C TRP A 29 1.63 -6.73 -4.68
N VAL A 30 1.56 -6.86 -6.00
CA VAL A 30 2.38 -6.07 -6.94
C VAL A 30 1.59 -4.82 -7.37
N PRO A 31 2.10 -3.59 -7.14
CA PRO A 31 1.45 -2.36 -7.58
C PRO A 31 1.32 -2.32 -9.11
N GLY A 32 0.14 -1.92 -9.60
CA GLY A 32 -0.09 -1.80 -11.05
C GLY A 32 -1.37 -1.06 -11.42
N ARG A 33 -2.04 -0.44 -10.45
CA ARG A 33 -3.26 0.36 -10.66
C ARG A 33 -3.19 1.62 -9.82
N ASP A 34 -3.81 2.67 -10.34
CA ASP A 34 -3.88 3.96 -9.67
C ASP A 34 -4.63 3.85 -8.32
N PRO A 35 -3.96 4.09 -7.17
CA PRO A 35 -4.58 4.00 -5.85
C PRO A 35 -5.63 5.09 -5.60
N ALA A 36 -5.60 6.23 -6.30
CA ALA A 36 -6.55 7.33 -6.12
C ALA A 36 -7.99 6.94 -6.50
N LYS A 37 -8.16 5.89 -7.29
CA LYS A 37 -9.46 5.36 -7.70
C LYS A 37 -10.14 4.45 -6.67
N PHE A 38 -9.52 4.25 -5.50
CA PHE A 38 -10.02 3.33 -4.49
C PHE A 38 -10.07 3.98 -3.10
N PRO A 39 -11.09 3.67 -2.28
CA PRO A 39 -11.08 4.07 -0.89
C PRO A 39 -9.87 3.46 -0.16
N ILE A 40 -9.34 4.16 0.84
CA ILE A 40 -8.23 3.66 1.66
C ILE A 40 -8.71 2.48 2.51
N CYS A 41 -7.86 1.47 2.66
CA CYS A 41 -8.11 0.32 3.51
C CYS A 41 -8.30 0.79 4.96
N PRO A 42 -9.44 0.45 5.62
CA PRO A 42 -9.75 0.95 6.95
C PRO A 42 -8.70 0.53 8.00
N ASP A 43 -8.10 -0.66 7.87
CA ASP A 43 -7.06 -1.13 8.79
C ASP A 43 -5.73 -0.40 8.56
N CYS A 44 -5.33 -0.19 7.30
CA CYS A 44 -4.18 0.65 6.99
C CYS A 44 -4.37 2.06 7.56
N LYS A 45 -5.58 2.63 7.44
CA LYS A 45 -5.90 3.94 7.98
C LYS A 45 -5.78 3.97 9.51
N LYS A 46 -6.39 3.02 10.22
CA LYS A 46 -6.27 2.92 11.69
C LYS A 46 -4.82 2.81 12.16
N ILE A 47 -4.03 1.92 11.55
CA ILE A 47 -2.63 1.72 11.92
C ILE A 47 -1.83 3.01 11.67
N PHE A 48 -2.03 3.64 10.51
CA PHE A 48 -1.34 4.88 10.16
C PHE A 48 -1.71 6.04 11.10
N ASP A 49 -3.00 6.18 11.44
CA ASP A 49 -3.47 7.19 12.37
C ASP A 49 -2.90 6.98 13.80
N SER A 50 -2.61 5.74 14.20
CA SER A 50 -1.92 5.42 15.47
C SER A 50 -0.41 5.67 15.46
N LEU A 51 0.21 5.79 14.27
CA LEU A 51 1.65 6.07 14.12
C LEU A 51 1.95 7.57 13.96
N LYS A 52 0.90 8.38 13.84
CA LYS A 52 0.95 9.83 13.65
C LYS A 52 1.07 10.55 14.98
#